data_AF-A0A934XAL7-F1
#
_entry.id   AF-A0A934XAL7-F1
#
_cell.length_a   1.000
_cell.length_b   1.000
_cell.length_c   1.000
_cell.angle_alpha   90.00
_cell.angle_beta   90.00
_cell.angle_gamma   90.00
#
_symmetry.space_group_name_H-M   'P 1'
#
loop_
_entity.id
_entity.type
_entity.pdbx_description
1 polymer ?
#
loop_
_entity_poly.entity_id
_entity_poly.type
_entity_poly.pdbx_seq_one_letter_code
_entity_poly.pdbx_strand_id
1 'polypeptide(L)'
;MTNSIATVANTEVEQLTKVLVTLQESAVLVSAQMRSSNMALYKHLAELWGWWYVAQSVPGYLDAEYANVTKRRPKAVRHGINFAPLFRLTWGYANGLSDDKCRRWSIVLNKLNELYLTEEQYRTDTVVKFQNYIHRKGGVDAFIDNGKSMPTNLDDDDDLGDEEIEAKQPIELPRLTTDEMLARLFEKATAFYGALSSPPTVNLNATIPTTNDGMSMVLVRKVGDQYQLIGASKDEDFIKPVAMQTYLNDFSALPQSTQALIETLSTQCLPHNLQSFYAALMDTSNKKDNEGKQLKAVRRLLYMHATGEFILSPVRSDSGVVTVALPLHPVLQNADKDVFLSTRSRRALESKQISGRNFNLYSPSNMLAIPTYAKSNLASHVLRFQDDFDVGSFLHIDFWPFYASMPHVLGQLTVDTDVQRQSVWHATLSLAWFRKLAVEFTAPWIASHGTHIKREHQQVLQLSFAMNSLAVDFVRRSGKFESSIAVALGTAKVVGSATTVLVRSKDFVVAMQAIADLGVTTAIDVHVDADAIVITYSTTAANYKVYVPTCTEQGVRSGKYFKQYMPNTVLAFEDYDDQAEGDFDPE
;
A
#
# COMPACT_ATOMS: atom_id res chain seq x y z
N MET A 1 35.95 41.70 -38.92
CA MET A 1 35.35 40.43 -38.46
C MET A 1 34.98 40.57 -36.99
N THR A 2 33.97 41.38 -36.67
CA THR A 2 33.60 41.76 -35.29
C THR A 2 32.08 41.67 -35.14
N ASN A 3 31.46 40.57 -35.56
CA ASN A 3 29.99 40.39 -35.47
C ASN A 3 29.53 38.93 -35.26
N SER A 4 30.35 38.07 -34.64
CA SER A 4 29.97 36.66 -34.39
C SER A 4 29.96 36.25 -32.91
N ILE A 5 30.39 37.11 -31.99
CA ILE A 5 30.42 36.79 -30.54
C ILE A 5 29.25 37.47 -29.79
N ALA A 6 28.74 38.62 -30.26
CA ALA A 6 27.62 39.31 -29.62
C ALA A 6 26.24 38.65 -29.88
N THR A 7 26.09 37.94 -30.99
CA THR A 7 24.83 37.29 -31.40
C THR A 7 24.56 35.97 -30.65
N VAL A 8 25.60 35.31 -30.14
CA VAL A 8 25.48 34.08 -29.35
C VAL A 8 24.99 34.39 -27.92
N ALA A 9 25.36 35.54 -27.34
CA ALA A 9 24.93 35.97 -26.01
C ALA A 9 23.44 36.38 -25.94
N ASN A 10 22.88 37.01 -26.99
CA ASN A 10 21.49 37.45 -26.99
C ASN A 10 20.48 36.30 -27.03
N THR A 11 20.81 35.20 -27.73
CA THR A 11 19.92 34.04 -27.83
C THR A 11 19.85 33.29 -26.49
N GLU A 12 20.97 33.20 -25.77
CA GLU A 12 21.02 32.64 -24.41
C GLU A 12 20.31 33.54 -23.39
N VAL A 13 20.43 34.87 -23.49
CA VAL A 13 19.70 35.81 -22.62
C VAL A 13 18.19 35.74 -22.86
N GLU A 14 17.74 35.65 -24.11
CA GLU A 14 16.31 35.52 -24.42
C GLU A 14 15.75 34.17 -23.95
N GLN A 15 16.53 33.09 -24.07
CA GLN A 15 16.19 31.78 -23.52
C GLN A 15 16.14 31.79 -21.98
N LEU A 16 17.13 32.39 -21.31
CA LEU A 16 17.16 32.55 -19.85
C LEU A 16 16.00 33.40 -19.36
N THR A 17 15.63 34.44 -20.11
CA THR A 17 14.47 35.29 -19.81
C THR A 17 13.16 34.51 -19.92
N LYS A 18 12.98 33.69 -20.97
CA LYS A 18 11.81 32.80 -21.12
C LYS A 18 11.72 31.78 -19.99
N VAL A 19 12.86 31.19 -19.59
CA VAL A 19 12.93 30.27 -18.43
C VAL A 19 12.58 31.01 -17.13
N LEU A 20 13.11 32.22 -16.93
CA LEU A 20 12.80 33.04 -15.75
C LEU A 20 11.31 33.39 -15.67
N VAL A 21 10.69 33.82 -16.78
CA VAL A 21 9.25 34.09 -16.83
C VAL A 21 8.45 32.85 -16.46
N THR A 22 8.81 31.69 -17.00
CA THR A 22 8.16 30.41 -16.65
C THR A 22 8.34 30.07 -15.16
N LEU A 23 9.51 30.33 -14.58
CA LEU A 23 9.77 30.14 -13.16
C LEU A 23 8.98 31.11 -12.29
N GLN A 24 8.81 32.36 -12.72
CA GLN A 24 8.03 33.38 -12.03
C GLN A 24 6.53 33.01 -12.03
N GLU A 25 5.99 32.58 -13.17
CA GLU A 25 4.61 32.08 -13.28
C GLU A 25 4.38 30.86 -12.36
N SER A 26 5.32 29.90 -12.38
CA SER A 26 5.29 28.73 -11.50
C SER A 26 5.40 29.11 -10.02
N ALA A 27 6.23 30.11 -9.67
CA ALA A 27 6.42 30.56 -8.30
C ALA A 27 5.14 31.14 -7.67
N VAL A 28 4.30 31.82 -8.47
CA VAL A 28 2.99 32.33 -8.02
C VAL A 28 2.07 31.15 -7.69
N LEU A 29 1.98 30.15 -8.57
CA LEU A 29 1.15 28.96 -8.36
C LEU A 29 1.63 28.11 -7.17
N VAL A 30 2.94 27.90 -7.03
CA VAL A 30 3.55 27.18 -5.90
C VAL A 30 3.27 27.90 -4.59
N SER A 31 3.43 29.22 -4.57
CA SER A 31 3.12 30.06 -3.39
C SER A 31 1.65 29.92 -3.00
N ALA A 32 0.73 30.01 -3.97
CA ALA A 32 -0.70 29.84 -3.73
C ALA A 32 -1.03 28.43 -3.18
N GLN A 33 -0.43 27.37 -3.75
CA GLN A 33 -0.63 26.01 -3.28
C GLN A 33 -0.09 25.78 -1.86
N MET A 34 1.07 26.35 -1.54
CA MET A 34 1.64 26.31 -0.19
C MET A 34 0.72 27.03 0.80
N ARG A 35 0.25 28.24 0.48
CA ARG A 35 -0.71 28.98 1.31
C ARG A 35 -2.00 28.19 1.52
N SER A 36 -2.61 27.68 0.45
CA SER A 36 -3.83 26.88 0.51
C SER A 36 -3.66 25.60 1.34
N SER A 37 -2.55 24.87 1.17
CA SER A 37 -2.25 23.67 1.95
C SER A 37 -2.04 23.97 3.44
N ASN A 38 -1.34 25.07 3.74
CA ASN A 38 -1.14 25.56 5.10
C ASN A 38 -2.47 25.99 5.74
N MET A 39 -3.29 26.74 5.01
CA MET A 39 -4.61 27.16 5.46
C MET A 39 -5.54 25.97 5.72
N ALA A 40 -5.50 24.94 4.87
CA ALA A 40 -6.23 23.70 5.10
C ALA A 40 -5.76 22.98 6.38
N LEU A 41 -4.45 22.92 6.63
CA LEU A 41 -3.91 22.39 7.88
C LEU A 41 -4.39 23.20 9.10
N TYR A 42 -4.33 24.54 9.04
CA TYR A 42 -4.72 25.40 10.15
C TYR A 42 -6.21 25.29 10.47
N LYS A 43 -7.05 25.26 9.42
CA LYS A 43 -8.47 24.98 9.56
C LYS A 43 -8.70 23.63 10.23
N HIS A 44 -8.00 22.59 9.79
CA HIS A 44 -8.17 21.26 10.34
C HIS A 44 -7.73 21.16 11.82
N LEU A 45 -6.64 21.85 12.21
CA LEU A 45 -6.26 21.95 13.62
C LEU A 45 -7.31 22.69 14.46
N ALA A 46 -7.91 23.75 13.92
CA ALA A 46 -8.99 24.48 14.59
C ALA A 46 -10.28 23.64 14.73
N GLU A 47 -10.67 22.91 13.68
CA GLU A 47 -11.79 21.95 13.72
C GLU A 47 -11.56 20.84 14.74
N LEU A 48 -10.33 20.32 14.79
CA LEU A 48 -9.96 19.28 15.74
C LEU A 48 -10.02 19.76 17.19
N TRP A 49 -9.52 20.97 17.45
CA TRP A 49 -9.67 21.60 18.77
C TRP A 49 -11.14 21.82 19.11
N GLY A 50 -11.95 22.29 18.16
CA GLY A 50 -13.38 22.53 18.38
C GLY A 50 -14.12 21.24 18.73
N TRP A 51 -13.84 20.15 18.01
CA TRP A 51 -14.35 18.82 18.35
C TRP A 51 -13.93 18.39 19.75
N TRP A 52 -12.64 18.54 20.09
CA TRP A 52 -12.13 18.18 21.40
C TRP A 52 -12.78 18.99 22.53
N TYR A 53 -12.97 20.30 22.33
CA TYR A 53 -13.57 21.20 23.30
C TYR A 53 -15.02 20.79 23.64
N VAL A 54 -15.78 20.35 22.64
CA VAL A 54 -17.11 19.78 22.85
C VAL A 54 -17.02 18.40 23.50
N ALA A 55 -16.12 17.54 23.01
CA ALA A 55 -15.98 16.16 23.51
C ALA A 55 -15.57 16.10 24.99
N GLN A 56 -14.71 16.99 25.47
CA GLN A 56 -14.32 17.05 26.89
C GLN A 56 -15.49 17.43 27.82
N SER A 57 -16.52 18.09 27.30
CA SER A 57 -17.70 18.47 28.09
C SER A 57 -18.60 17.28 28.42
N VAL A 58 -18.41 16.14 27.74
CA VAL A 58 -19.12 14.88 28.01
C VAL A 58 -18.29 14.06 29.00
N PRO A 59 -18.73 13.89 30.26
CA PRO A 59 -17.93 13.23 31.29
C PRO A 59 -17.49 11.81 30.88
N GLY A 60 -16.19 11.54 30.97
CA GLY A 60 -15.59 10.23 30.68
C GLY A 60 -15.47 9.85 29.21
N TYR A 61 -16.00 10.63 28.27
CA TYR A 61 -15.98 10.29 26.84
C TYR A 61 -14.56 10.27 26.27
N LEU A 62 -13.79 11.35 26.47
CA LEU A 62 -12.41 11.41 25.95
C LEU A 62 -11.49 10.38 26.60
N ASP A 63 -11.67 10.09 27.89
CA ASP A 63 -10.88 9.06 28.57
C ASP A 63 -11.14 7.68 27.97
N ALA A 64 -12.40 7.37 27.67
CA ALA A 64 -12.78 6.14 26.98
C ALA A 64 -12.20 6.07 25.56
N GLU A 65 -12.31 7.14 24.76
CA GLU A 65 -11.75 7.20 23.41
C GLU A 65 -10.21 7.13 23.40
N TYR A 66 -9.54 7.75 24.36
CA TYR A 66 -8.08 7.71 24.46
C TYR A 66 -7.56 6.36 24.95
N ALA A 67 -8.30 5.68 25.83
CA ALA A 67 -7.98 4.31 26.23
C ALA A 67 -7.96 3.34 25.04
N ASN A 68 -8.81 3.58 24.04
CA ASN A 68 -8.88 2.77 22.82
C ASN A 68 -7.66 2.91 21.91
N VAL A 69 -6.94 4.03 21.97
CA VAL A 69 -5.84 4.32 21.03
C VAL A 69 -4.47 4.41 21.68
N THR A 70 -4.36 4.70 22.97
CA THR A 70 -3.05 4.87 23.62
C THR A 70 -2.54 3.57 24.26
N LYS A 71 -1.34 3.13 23.85
CA LYS A 71 -0.66 1.96 24.46
C LYS A 71 0.01 2.27 25.81
N ARG A 72 0.15 3.55 26.15
CA ARG A 72 0.81 4.07 27.36
C ARG A 72 0.01 5.26 27.87
N ARG A 73 0.02 5.51 29.20
CA ARG A 73 -0.55 6.74 29.75
C ARG A 73 0.04 7.97 29.05
N PRO A 74 -0.77 8.95 28.64
CA PRO A 74 -0.27 10.20 28.11
C PRO A 74 0.65 10.84 29.15
N LYS A 75 1.92 11.09 28.78
CA LYS A 75 2.86 11.79 29.67
C LYS A 75 2.38 13.23 29.91
N ALA A 76 2.60 13.76 31.11
CA ALA A 76 2.46 15.20 31.33
C ALA A 76 3.43 15.96 30.42
N VAL A 77 3.04 17.14 29.96
CA VAL A 77 3.84 17.99 29.08
C VAL A 77 3.94 19.40 29.63
N ARG A 78 5.09 20.07 29.43
CA ARG A 78 5.35 21.41 29.99
C ARG A 78 4.54 22.53 29.32
N HIS A 79 3.96 22.27 28.15
CA HIS A 79 3.20 23.25 27.36
C HIS A 79 1.67 23.17 27.56
N GLY A 80 1.20 22.52 28.63
CA GLY A 80 -0.22 22.46 28.99
C GLY A 80 -0.85 21.07 28.76
N ILE A 81 -2.02 21.05 28.12
CA ILE A 81 -2.76 19.83 27.81
C ILE A 81 -1.98 19.00 26.78
N ASN A 82 -1.77 17.71 27.07
CA ASN A 82 -1.18 16.80 26.10
C ASN A 82 -2.24 16.37 25.06
N PHE A 83 -2.21 17.01 23.88
CA PHE A 83 -3.09 16.68 22.75
C PHE A 83 -2.58 15.52 21.89
N ALA A 84 -1.45 14.88 22.22
CA ALA A 84 -0.96 13.73 21.46
C ALA A 84 -1.99 12.59 21.31
N PRO A 85 -2.76 12.21 22.36
CA PRO A 85 -3.82 11.20 22.24
C PRO A 85 -4.90 11.59 21.23
N LEU A 86 -5.29 12.86 21.18
CA LEU A 86 -6.25 13.38 20.20
C LEU A 86 -5.76 13.18 18.76
N PHE A 87 -4.49 13.49 18.49
CA PHE A 87 -3.92 13.26 17.17
C PHE A 87 -3.78 11.77 16.84
N ARG A 88 -3.52 10.91 17.84
CA ARG A 88 -3.50 9.45 17.64
C ARG A 88 -4.89 8.89 17.39
N LEU A 89 -5.94 9.44 18.01
CA LEU A 89 -7.33 9.10 17.74
C LEU A 89 -7.71 9.42 16.29
N THR A 90 -7.24 10.56 15.77
CA THR A 90 -7.66 11.08 14.46
C THR A 90 -6.81 10.61 13.29
N TRP A 91 -5.48 10.54 13.44
CA TRP A 91 -4.58 10.02 12.40
C TRP A 91 -4.17 8.57 12.60
N GLY A 92 -4.28 8.00 13.80
CA GLY A 92 -3.76 6.67 14.09
C GLY A 92 -2.22 6.62 14.04
N TYR A 93 -1.65 5.48 14.45
CA TYR A 93 -0.21 5.27 14.39
C TYR A 93 0.29 4.98 12.97
N ALA A 94 -0.61 4.56 12.09
CA ALA A 94 -0.25 4.01 10.80
C ALA A 94 -0.14 5.03 9.66
N ASN A 95 -0.56 6.28 9.88
CA ASN A 95 -0.74 7.28 8.81
C ASN A 95 0.35 8.36 8.76
N GLY A 96 1.56 8.07 9.27
CA GLY A 96 2.74 8.92 9.04
C GLY A 96 2.86 10.14 9.94
N LEU A 97 2.15 10.16 11.07
CA LEU A 97 2.26 11.21 12.08
C LEU A 97 3.38 10.88 13.09
N SER A 98 4.42 11.71 13.13
CA SER A 98 5.54 11.59 14.07
C SER A 98 5.23 12.22 15.43
N ASP A 99 5.93 11.79 16.47
CA ASP A 99 5.76 12.35 17.82
C ASP A 99 6.13 13.83 17.88
N ASP A 100 7.14 14.27 17.13
CA ASP A 100 7.49 15.69 17.05
C ASP A 100 6.37 16.52 16.40
N LYS A 101 5.67 16.00 15.37
CA LYS A 101 4.49 16.69 14.82
C LYS A 101 3.37 16.78 15.85
N CYS A 102 3.08 15.68 16.57
CA CYS A 102 2.11 15.69 17.67
C CYS A 102 2.46 16.77 18.71
N ARG A 103 3.73 16.86 19.12
CA ARG A 103 4.20 17.86 20.09
C ARG A 103 3.97 19.27 19.57
N ARG A 104 4.43 19.57 18.35
CA ARG A 104 4.29 20.91 17.75
C ARG A 104 2.83 21.33 17.62
N TRP A 105 1.98 20.45 17.12
CA TRP A 105 0.55 20.76 17.00
C TRP A 105 -0.15 20.85 18.36
N SER A 106 0.30 20.10 19.37
CA SER A 106 -0.19 20.23 20.74
C SER A 106 0.09 21.60 21.34
N ILE A 107 1.23 22.23 21.04
CA ILE A 107 1.54 23.60 21.47
C ILE A 107 0.54 24.58 20.85
N VAL A 108 0.26 24.44 19.55
CA VAL A 108 -0.72 25.28 18.86
C VAL A 108 -2.10 25.13 19.50
N LEU A 109 -2.59 23.91 19.71
CA LEU A 109 -3.92 23.69 20.31
C LEU A 109 -4.04 24.24 21.74
N ASN A 110 -2.98 24.20 22.55
CA ASN A 110 -2.98 24.87 23.85
C ASN A 110 -3.13 26.38 23.72
N LYS A 111 -2.47 26.99 22.73
CA LYS A 111 -2.61 28.43 22.52
C LYS A 111 -4.01 28.81 22.03
N LEU A 112 -4.62 27.99 21.18
CA LEU A 112 -6.03 28.17 20.79
C LEU A 112 -6.98 28.04 21.99
N ASN A 113 -6.73 27.05 22.86
CA ASN A 113 -7.50 26.86 24.09
C ASN A 113 -7.42 28.07 25.01
N GLU A 114 -6.22 28.61 25.22
CA GLU A 114 -6.01 29.84 25.99
C GLU A 114 -6.85 30.99 25.43
N LEU A 115 -6.75 31.25 24.12
CA LEU A 115 -7.51 32.32 23.45
C LEU A 115 -9.02 32.16 23.59
N TYR A 116 -9.54 30.94 23.45
CA TYR A 116 -10.98 30.72 23.60
C TYR A 116 -11.49 31.10 25.00
N LEU A 117 -10.69 30.76 26.03
CA LEU A 117 -11.04 30.98 27.42
C LEU A 117 -10.91 32.45 27.81
N THR A 118 -9.86 33.13 27.33
CA THR A 118 -9.52 34.50 27.74
C THR A 118 -10.13 35.59 26.85
N GLU A 119 -10.35 35.30 25.56
CA GLU A 119 -10.76 36.29 24.57
C GLU A 119 -12.12 35.94 23.94
N GLU A 120 -13.17 36.65 24.35
CA GLU A 120 -14.56 36.39 23.94
C GLU A 120 -14.77 36.43 22.42
N GLN A 121 -13.98 37.23 21.70
CA GLN A 121 -14.05 37.33 20.25
C GLN A 121 -13.82 36.00 19.52
N TYR A 122 -13.13 35.02 20.12
CA TYR A 122 -12.90 33.71 19.51
C TYR A 122 -14.04 32.71 19.72
N ARG A 123 -15.09 33.07 20.46
CA ARG A 123 -16.23 32.18 20.76
C ARG A 123 -17.27 32.10 19.65
N THR A 124 -17.22 33.02 18.69
CA THR A 124 -18.03 33.02 17.45
C THR A 124 -17.14 32.81 16.24
N ASP A 125 -17.62 32.06 15.24
CA ASP A 125 -16.84 31.69 14.04
C ASP A 125 -15.45 31.11 14.37
N THR A 126 -15.40 30.32 15.45
CA THR A 126 -14.16 29.89 16.10
C THR A 126 -13.17 29.25 15.14
N VAL A 127 -13.63 28.37 14.25
CA VAL A 127 -12.76 27.70 13.26
C VAL A 127 -12.06 28.70 12.34
N VAL A 128 -12.81 29.66 11.80
CA VAL A 128 -12.27 30.68 10.88
C VAL A 128 -11.31 31.62 11.61
N LYS A 129 -11.69 32.07 12.82
CA LYS A 129 -10.83 32.96 13.61
C LYS A 129 -9.53 32.28 14.06
N PHE A 130 -9.58 31.01 14.43
CA PHE A 130 -8.38 30.25 14.77
C PHE A 130 -7.50 29.95 13.56
N GLN A 131 -8.09 29.59 12.42
CA GLN A 131 -7.36 29.44 11.17
C GLN A 131 -6.59 30.73 10.85
N ASN A 132 -7.26 31.87 10.90
CA ASN A 132 -6.67 33.19 10.64
C ASN A 132 -5.62 33.58 11.69
N TYR A 133 -5.84 33.25 12.96
CA TYR A 133 -4.87 33.51 14.02
C TYR A 133 -3.56 32.73 13.82
N ILE A 134 -3.65 31.43 13.51
CA ILE A 134 -2.47 30.61 13.21
C ILE A 134 -1.71 31.19 12.01
N HIS A 135 -2.44 31.58 10.96
CA HIS A 135 -1.86 32.18 9.77
C HIS A 135 -1.12 33.49 10.09
N ARG A 136 -1.79 34.44 10.75
CA ARG A 136 -1.23 35.76 11.10
C ARG A 136 -0.03 35.68 12.05
N LYS A 137 0.08 34.62 12.85
CA LYS A 137 1.24 34.39 13.72
C LYS A 137 2.46 33.84 13.00
N GLY A 138 2.37 33.48 11.72
CA GLY A 138 3.47 32.87 10.97
C GLY A 138 3.39 31.34 10.89
N GLY A 139 2.22 30.76 11.13
CA GLY A 139 1.98 29.31 11.06
C GLY A 139 2.41 28.55 12.31
N VAL A 140 2.41 27.22 12.23
CA VAL A 140 2.71 26.31 13.36
C VAL A 140 4.09 26.59 13.98
N ASP A 141 5.10 26.90 13.16
CA ASP A 141 6.48 27.00 13.63
C ASP A 141 6.71 28.25 14.51
N ALA A 142 5.97 29.33 14.28
CA ALA A 142 6.08 30.55 15.09
C ALA A 142 5.63 30.37 16.55
N PHE A 143 4.81 29.35 16.83
CA PHE A 143 4.41 29.00 18.19
C PHE A 143 5.52 28.28 18.98
N ILE A 144 6.55 27.77 18.28
CA ILE A 144 7.63 26.99 18.87
C ILE A 144 8.79 27.90 19.31
N ASP A 145 9.12 28.93 18.51
CA ASP A 145 10.24 29.84 18.79
C ASP A 145 9.99 30.77 20.00
N ASN A 146 8.73 31.05 20.33
CA ASN A 146 8.38 31.78 21.57
C ASN A 146 8.63 30.97 22.86
N GLY A 147 9.08 29.71 22.76
CA GLY A 147 9.51 28.86 23.88
C GLY A 147 11.01 28.91 24.19
N LYS A 148 11.83 29.67 23.43
CA LYS A 148 13.29 29.82 23.67
C LYS A 148 13.66 30.74 24.85
N SER A 149 12.69 31.24 25.60
CA SER A 149 12.88 31.87 26.91
C SER A 149 12.82 30.87 28.07
N MET A 150 13.16 29.60 27.83
CA MET A 150 13.51 28.65 28.88
C MET A 150 15.04 28.52 28.95
N PRO A 151 15.65 28.56 30.15
CA PRO A 151 17.10 28.61 30.27
C PRO A 151 17.74 27.41 29.58
N THR A 152 18.70 27.70 28.71
CA THR A 152 19.63 26.73 28.13
C THR A 152 20.44 26.11 29.26
N ASN A 153 19.98 24.96 29.73
CA ASN A 153 20.76 23.82 30.20
C ASN A 153 19.77 22.67 30.37
N LEU A 154 20.24 21.43 30.14
CA LEU A 154 19.51 20.15 30.18
C LEU A 154 19.04 19.66 28.79
N ASP A 155 20.01 19.22 28.00
CA ASP A 155 19.91 17.85 27.49
C ASP A 155 19.98 16.95 28.73
N ASP A 156 18.87 16.30 29.08
CA ASP A 156 18.82 14.89 29.47
C ASP A 156 17.40 14.49 29.86
N ASP A 157 17.08 13.26 29.48
CA ASP A 157 15.87 12.49 29.70
C ASP A 157 15.74 12.08 31.19
N ASP A 158 16.02 12.99 32.12
CA ASP A 158 16.05 12.70 33.56
C ASP A 158 14.77 13.16 34.28
N ASP A 159 14.07 12.16 34.80
CA ASP A 159 13.37 12.13 36.09
C ASP A 159 12.70 13.44 36.54
N LEU A 160 11.41 13.60 36.17
CA LEU A 160 10.51 14.41 36.97
C LEU A 160 9.95 13.51 38.07
N GLY A 161 10.42 13.76 39.29
CA GLY A 161 10.10 13.02 40.50
C GLY A 161 8.60 12.89 40.78
N ASP A 162 8.30 11.78 41.44
CA ASP A 162 7.00 11.37 41.93
C ASP A 162 6.42 12.39 42.92
N GLU A 163 5.71 13.41 42.43
CA GLU A 163 4.64 14.02 43.21
C GLU A 163 3.36 13.24 42.93
N GLU A 164 3.02 12.36 43.87
CA GLU A 164 1.76 11.61 43.96
C GLU A 164 0.57 12.58 43.92
N ILE A 165 0.08 12.89 42.72
CA ILE A 165 -1.34 13.11 42.55
C ILE A 165 -1.97 11.74 42.76
N GLU A 166 -2.70 11.56 43.87
CA GLU A 166 -3.44 10.33 44.20
C GLU A 166 -4.26 9.87 42.98
N ALA A 167 -3.64 9.03 42.18
CA ALA A 167 -4.21 8.47 40.98
C ALA A 167 -5.20 7.43 41.47
N LYS A 168 -6.50 7.73 41.35
CA LYS A 168 -7.53 6.68 41.33
C LYS A 168 -6.99 5.57 40.43
N GLN A 169 -6.92 4.36 41.00
CA GLN A 169 -6.36 3.18 40.35
C GLN A 169 -6.83 3.10 38.89
N PRO A 170 -5.95 2.73 37.95
CA PRO A 170 -6.33 2.61 36.55
C PRO A 170 -7.59 1.74 36.45
N ILE A 171 -8.66 2.31 35.91
CA ILE A 171 -9.72 1.49 35.37
C ILE A 171 -9.11 0.87 34.11
N GLU A 172 -8.51 -0.33 34.23
CA GLU A 172 -8.22 -1.19 33.09
C GLU A 172 -9.56 -1.62 32.50
N LEU A 173 -10.10 -0.80 31.59
CA LEU A 173 -11.23 -1.19 30.75
C LEU A 173 -10.73 -2.13 29.64
N PRO A 174 -11.56 -3.09 29.21
CA PRO A 174 -11.12 -4.32 28.61
C PRO A 174 -10.59 -4.07 27.21
N ARG A 175 -9.27 -4.22 27.03
CA ARG A 175 -8.76 -4.68 25.73
C ARG A 175 -9.30 -6.07 25.52
N LEU A 176 -9.70 -6.41 24.29
CA LEU A 176 -9.99 -7.81 23.99
C LEU A 176 -8.78 -8.63 24.45
N THR A 177 -9.02 -9.59 25.32
CA THR A 177 -8.04 -10.62 25.65
C THR A 177 -7.68 -11.36 24.37
N THR A 178 -6.48 -11.97 24.33
CA THR A 178 -6.08 -12.80 23.19
C THR A 178 -7.15 -13.86 22.89
N ASP A 179 -7.77 -14.44 23.92
CA ASP A 179 -8.81 -15.45 23.77
C ASP A 179 -10.08 -14.88 23.12
N GLU A 180 -10.53 -13.68 23.50
CA GLU A 180 -11.66 -13.01 22.87
C GLU A 180 -11.36 -12.63 21.41
N MET A 181 -10.12 -12.20 21.10
CA MET A 181 -9.70 -11.93 19.73
C MET A 181 -9.77 -13.20 18.88
N LEU A 182 -9.22 -14.31 19.38
CA LEU A 182 -9.24 -15.60 18.68
C LEU A 182 -10.67 -16.13 18.52
N ALA A 183 -11.53 -15.97 19.53
CA ALA A 183 -12.94 -16.37 19.44
C ALA A 183 -13.69 -15.61 18.33
N ARG A 184 -13.54 -14.28 18.27
CA ARG A 184 -14.15 -13.46 17.21
C ARG A 184 -13.57 -13.76 15.83
N LEU A 185 -12.26 -13.99 15.73
CA LEU A 185 -11.64 -14.36 14.46
C LEU A 185 -12.16 -15.72 13.95
N PHE A 186 -12.36 -16.68 14.86
CA PHE A 186 -12.96 -17.97 14.53
C PHE A 186 -14.44 -17.83 14.11
N GLU A 187 -15.21 -16.96 14.76
CA GLU A 187 -16.57 -16.62 14.34
C GLU A 187 -16.62 -16.05 12.91
N LYS A 188 -15.70 -15.12 12.58
CA LYS A 188 -15.60 -14.60 11.19
C LYS A 188 -15.26 -15.71 10.19
N ALA A 189 -14.33 -16.60 10.55
CA ALA A 189 -13.94 -17.71 9.69
C ALA A 189 -15.10 -18.69 9.44
N THR A 190 -15.81 -19.09 10.49
CA THR A 190 -16.97 -19.99 10.41
C THR A 190 -18.11 -19.37 9.59
N ALA A 191 -18.42 -18.09 9.81
CA ALA A 191 -19.42 -17.36 9.03
C ALA A 191 -19.06 -17.31 7.53
N PHE A 192 -17.79 -17.03 7.21
CA PHE A 192 -17.32 -17.04 5.82
C PHE A 192 -17.46 -18.41 5.17
N TYR A 193 -16.95 -19.47 5.81
CA TYR A 193 -17.03 -20.83 5.26
C TYR A 193 -18.45 -21.35 5.14
N GLY A 194 -19.33 -21.00 6.09
CA GLY A 194 -20.75 -21.33 6.05
C GLY A 194 -21.52 -20.64 4.91
N ALA A 195 -21.01 -19.53 4.38
CA ALA A 195 -21.63 -18.77 3.30
C ALA A 195 -21.14 -19.18 1.89
N LEU A 196 -20.16 -20.09 1.77
CA LEU A 196 -19.65 -20.52 0.48
C LEU A 196 -20.69 -21.33 -0.31
N SER A 197 -21.01 -20.89 -1.52
CA SER A 197 -22.04 -21.50 -2.37
C SER A 197 -21.57 -22.74 -3.13
N SER A 198 -20.27 -22.91 -3.36
CA SER A 198 -19.69 -24.06 -4.10
C SER A 198 -18.26 -24.37 -3.66
N PRO A 199 -18.05 -24.81 -2.40
CA PRO A 199 -16.72 -25.17 -1.92
C PRO A 199 -16.19 -26.44 -2.62
N PRO A 200 -14.87 -26.57 -2.80
CA PRO A 200 -14.27 -27.79 -3.34
C PRO A 200 -14.55 -28.99 -2.41
N THR A 201 -14.97 -30.11 -2.98
CA THR A 201 -15.30 -31.32 -2.24
C THR A 201 -14.17 -32.34 -2.29
N VAL A 202 -13.92 -33.03 -1.17
CA VAL A 202 -13.02 -34.19 -1.09
C VAL A 202 -13.85 -35.41 -0.70
N ASN A 203 -13.72 -36.50 -1.45
CA ASN A 203 -14.37 -37.77 -1.12
C ASN A 203 -13.56 -38.51 -0.05
N LEU A 204 -14.12 -38.63 1.15
CA LEU A 204 -13.56 -39.38 2.26
C LEU A 204 -14.41 -40.63 2.50
N ASN A 205 -13.85 -41.82 2.26
CA ASN A 205 -14.56 -43.10 2.45
C ASN A 205 -14.53 -43.59 3.91
N ALA A 206 -14.42 -42.68 4.87
CA ALA A 206 -14.36 -42.97 6.30
C ALA A 206 -15.35 -42.09 7.07
N THR A 207 -15.83 -42.57 8.21
CA THR A 207 -16.63 -41.73 9.12
C THR A 207 -15.75 -40.69 9.77
N ILE A 208 -16.05 -39.41 9.53
CA ILE A 208 -15.26 -38.28 10.03
C ILE A 208 -15.99 -37.65 11.23
N PRO A 209 -15.38 -37.57 12.42
CA PRO A 209 -15.96 -36.87 13.55
C PRO A 209 -15.95 -35.36 13.28
N THR A 210 -17.04 -34.67 13.59
CA THR A 210 -17.18 -33.22 13.40
C THR A 210 -17.48 -32.49 14.71
N THR A 211 -17.15 -31.19 14.74
CA THR A 211 -17.61 -30.25 15.77
C THR A 211 -19.08 -29.90 15.56
N ASN A 212 -19.65 -29.10 16.46
CA ASN A 212 -21.02 -28.57 16.31
C ASN A 212 -21.18 -27.70 15.06
N ASP A 213 -20.11 -27.00 14.65
CA ASP A 213 -20.05 -26.20 13.41
C ASP A 213 -19.80 -27.05 12.16
N GLY A 214 -19.80 -28.39 12.28
CA GLY A 214 -19.58 -29.30 11.16
C GLY A 214 -18.13 -29.38 10.66
N MET A 215 -17.16 -28.84 11.40
CA MET A 215 -15.74 -28.84 11.02
C MET A 215 -15.00 -30.08 11.53
N SER A 216 -13.96 -30.49 10.82
CA SER A 216 -13.06 -31.58 11.23
C SER A 216 -11.66 -31.32 10.72
N MET A 217 -10.65 -31.80 11.44
CA MET A 217 -9.27 -31.85 10.96
C MET A 217 -8.92 -33.28 10.54
N VAL A 218 -8.50 -33.44 9.28
CA VAL A 218 -8.04 -34.72 8.75
C VAL A 218 -6.52 -34.70 8.56
N LEU A 219 -5.86 -35.75 9.01
CA LEU A 219 -4.43 -35.96 8.78
C LEU A 219 -4.26 -36.93 7.62
N VAL A 220 -3.55 -36.51 6.58
CA VAL A 220 -3.28 -37.33 5.39
C VAL A 220 -1.79 -37.54 5.19
N ARG A 221 -1.42 -38.71 4.68
CA ARG A 221 -0.07 -39.02 4.20
C ARG A 221 -0.11 -39.22 2.70
N LYS A 222 0.81 -38.58 1.98
CA LYS A 222 1.01 -38.87 0.56
C LYS A 222 1.68 -40.23 0.40
N VAL A 223 1.07 -41.13 -0.38
CA VAL A 223 1.61 -42.45 -0.75
C VAL A 223 1.47 -42.60 -2.26
N GLY A 224 2.59 -42.50 -2.98
CA GLY A 224 2.56 -42.34 -4.44
C GLY A 224 1.81 -41.05 -4.84
N ASP A 225 0.83 -41.19 -5.73
CA ASP A 225 -0.03 -40.09 -6.19
C ASP A 225 -1.36 -39.96 -5.42
N GLN A 226 -1.55 -40.76 -4.35
CA GLN A 226 -2.76 -40.74 -3.54
C GLN A 226 -2.48 -40.18 -2.14
N TYR A 227 -3.54 -39.67 -1.49
CA TYR A 227 -3.52 -39.27 -0.09
C TYR A 227 -4.24 -40.32 0.74
N GLN A 228 -3.52 -40.97 1.64
CA GLN A 228 -4.07 -41.91 2.61
C GLN A 228 -4.50 -41.13 3.86
N LEU A 229 -5.75 -41.30 4.29
CA LEU A 229 -6.23 -40.80 5.57
C LEU A 229 -5.53 -41.57 6.71
N ILE A 230 -4.80 -40.87 7.57
CA ILE A 230 -4.15 -41.42 8.76
C ILE A 230 -5.12 -41.38 9.95
N GLY A 231 -5.86 -40.28 10.08
CA GLY A 231 -6.80 -40.07 11.17
C GLY A 231 -7.59 -38.79 11.01
N ALA A 232 -8.60 -38.60 11.85
CA ALA A 232 -9.44 -37.41 11.89
C ALA A 232 -9.75 -37.05 13.34
N SER A 233 -9.88 -35.75 13.62
CA SER A 233 -10.17 -35.22 14.95
C SER A 233 -11.24 -34.14 14.89
N LYS A 234 -12.11 -34.10 15.91
CA LYS A 234 -13.07 -33.02 16.18
C LYS A 234 -12.62 -32.08 17.30
N ASP A 235 -11.36 -32.20 17.71
CA ASP A 235 -10.78 -31.39 18.77
C ASP A 235 -10.60 -29.93 18.29
N GLU A 236 -11.28 -29.02 18.97
CA GLU A 236 -11.33 -27.60 18.61
C GLU A 236 -9.98 -26.91 18.75
N ASP A 237 -9.08 -27.41 19.60
CA ASP A 237 -7.75 -26.82 19.82
C ASP A 237 -6.87 -26.95 18.57
N PHE A 238 -7.14 -27.93 17.70
CA PHE A 238 -6.49 -28.04 16.39
C PHE A 238 -7.29 -27.38 15.27
N ILE A 239 -8.62 -27.45 15.33
CA ILE A 239 -9.49 -26.93 14.26
C ILE A 239 -9.46 -25.41 14.21
N LYS A 240 -9.59 -24.73 15.36
CA LYS A 240 -9.68 -23.26 15.40
C LYS A 240 -8.46 -22.58 14.76
N PRO A 241 -7.21 -22.92 15.13
CA PRO A 241 -6.04 -22.28 14.52
C PRO A 241 -5.96 -22.49 13.00
N VAL A 242 -6.28 -23.69 12.51
CA VAL A 242 -6.24 -24.01 11.08
C VAL A 242 -7.33 -23.25 10.32
N ALA A 243 -8.56 -23.20 10.85
CA ALA A 243 -9.66 -22.46 10.25
C ALA A 243 -9.35 -20.96 10.18
N MET A 244 -8.87 -20.37 11.29
CA MET A 244 -8.49 -18.96 11.34
C MET A 244 -7.34 -18.64 10.38
N GLN A 245 -6.29 -19.47 10.36
CA GLN A 245 -5.15 -19.23 9.46
C GLN A 245 -5.53 -19.37 7.99
N THR A 246 -6.42 -20.31 7.66
CA THR A 246 -6.94 -20.48 6.31
C THR A 246 -7.77 -19.25 5.92
N TYR A 247 -8.62 -18.75 6.83
CA TYR A 247 -9.43 -17.56 6.60
C TYR A 247 -8.55 -16.32 6.38
N LEU A 248 -7.54 -16.10 7.22
CA LEU A 248 -6.61 -14.97 7.09
C LEU A 248 -5.86 -14.94 5.75
N ASN A 249 -5.62 -16.11 5.17
CA ASN A 249 -4.91 -16.26 3.91
C ASN A 249 -5.82 -16.20 2.67
N ASP A 250 -7.15 -16.22 2.84
CA ASP A 250 -8.10 -16.33 1.74
C ASP A 250 -8.48 -14.95 1.18
N PHE A 251 -8.01 -14.63 -0.02
CA PHE A 251 -8.36 -13.37 -0.69
C PHE A 251 -9.85 -13.29 -1.04
N SER A 252 -10.55 -14.41 -1.22
CA SER A 252 -11.98 -14.41 -1.54
C SER A 252 -12.87 -14.00 -0.37
N ALA A 253 -12.31 -13.93 0.84
CA ALA A 253 -12.97 -13.35 2.01
C ALA A 253 -12.93 -11.82 2.05
N LEU A 254 -12.15 -11.18 1.17
CA LEU A 254 -12.06 -9.72 1.11
C LEU A 254 -13.35 -9.11 0.52
N PRO A 255 -13.81 -7.97 1.04
CA PRO A 255 -14.92 -7.25 0.46
C PRO A 255 -14.65 -6.76 -0.96
N GLN A 256 -15.71 -6.61 -1.76
CA GLN A 256 -15.67 -6.17 -3.15
C GLN A 256 -14.85 -4.87 -3.35
N SER A 257 -14.96 -3.92 -2.42
CA SER A 257 -14.23 -2.65 -2.47
C SER A 257 -12.71 -2.78 -2.42
N THR A 258 -12.17 -3.95 -2.05
CA THR A 258 -10.74 -4.11 -1.76
C THR A 258 -10.13 -5.37 -2.35
N GLN A 259 -10.92 -6.42 -2.65
CA GLN A 259 -10.39 -7.70 -3.12
C GLN A 259 -9.53 -7.51 -4.39
N ALA A 260 -10.08 -6.95 -5.46
CA ALA A 260 -9.34 -6.76 -6.71
C ALA A 260 -8.06 -5.93 -6.52
N LEU A 261 -8.12 -4.90 -5.67
CA LEU A 261 -7.00 -4.03 -5.32
C LEU A 261 -5.87 -4.81 -4.61
N ILE A 262 -6.22 -5.56 -3.56
CA ILE A 262 -5.27 -6.32 -2.74
C ILE A 262 -4.68 -7.49 -3.53
N GLU A 263 -5.49 -8.21 -4.32
CA GLU A 263 -5.03 -9.24 -5.25
C GLU A 263 -4.06 -8.67 -6.29
N THR A 264 -4.35 -7.48 -6.85
CA THR A 264 -3.43 -6.82 -7.80
C THR A 264 -2.10 -6.44 -7.15
N LEU A 265 -2.13 -5.91 -5.92
CA LEU A 265 -0.92 -5.55 -5.20
C LEU A 265 -0.09 -6.78 -4.78
N SER A 266 -0.73 -7.90 -4.50
CA SER A 266 -0.06 -9.12 -4.04
C SER A 266 0.85 -9.73 -5.10
N THR A 267 0.51 -9.61 -6.39
CA THR A 267 1.31 -10.16 -7.53
C THR A 267 2.75 -9.67 -7.56
N GLN A 268 3.02 -8.52 -6.94
CA GLN A 268 4.36 -7.95 -6.85
C GLN A 268 4.76 -7.64 -5.39
N CYS A 269 3.95 -7.99 -4.40
CA CYS A 269 4.28 -7.74 -3.00
C CYS A 269 5.34 -8.74 -2.52
N LEU A 270 6.45 -8.23 -1.95
CA LEU A 270 7.45 -9.11 -1.36
C LEU A 270 6.84 -9.87 -0.16
N PRO A 271 7.19 -11.14 0.03
CA PRO A 271 6.88 -11.88 1.26
C PRO A 271 7.42 -11.16 2.50
N HIS A 272 6.80 -11.39 3.67
CA HIS A 272 7.14 -10.69 4.92
C HIS A 272 8.64 -10.73 5.25
N ASN A 273 9.27 -11.91 5.16
CA ASN A 273 10.70 -12.09 5.44
C ASN A 273 11.63 -11.34 4.47
N LEU A 274 11.12 -10.87 3.32
CA LEU A 274 11.87 -10.10 2.32
C LEU A 274 11.51 -8.60 2.32
N GLN A 275 10.58 -8.14 3.16
CA GLN A 275 10.14 -6.73 3.18
C GLN A 275 11.27 -5.76 3.53
N SER A 276 12.22 -6.17 4.39
CA SER A 276 13.42 -5.38 4.73
C SER A 276 14.32 -5.12 3.52
N PHE A 277 14.23 -5.95 2.47
CA PHE A 277 15.00 -5.80 1.24
C PHE A 277 14.29 -4.94 0.18
N TYR A 278 13.05 -4.50 0.41
CA TYR A 278 12.26 -3.75 -0.58
C TYR A 278 13.05 -2.61 -1.21
N ALA A 279 13.67 -1.73 -0.40
CA ALA A 279 14.38 -0.57 -0.91
C ALA A 279 15.63 -0.93 -1.73
N ALA A 280 16.31 -2.01 -1.34
CA ALA A 280 17.50 -2.51 -2.04
C ALA A 280 17.16 -3.20 -3.36
N LEU A 281 15.97 -3.81 -3.45
CA LEU A 281 15.47 -4.50 -4.65
C LEU A 281 14.75 -3.57 -5.64
N MET A 282 14.59 -2.29 -5.28
CA MET A 282 14.08 -1.27 -6.21
C MET A 282 15.10 -0.98 -7.28
N ASP A 283 14.69 -1.20 -8.52
CA ASP A 283 15.47 -0.93 -9.72
C ASP A 283 15.81 0.56 -9.83
N THR A 284 16.98 0.85 -10.37
CA THR A 284 17.35 2.21 -10.77
C THR A 284 16.85 2.47 -12.19
N SER A 285 16.41 3.70 -12.40
CA SER A 285 16.00 4.23 -13.69
C SER A 285 17.23 4.71 -14.45
N ASN A 286 17.14 4.69 -15.78
CA ASN A 286 18.07 5.38 -16.66
C ASN A 286 17.97 6.92 -16.53
N LYS A 287 16.89 7.43 -15.92
CA LYS A 287 16.70 8.85 -15.63
C LYS A 287 17.50 9.25 -14.39
N LYS A 288 18.19 10.38 -14.49
CA LYS A 288 18.94 11.01 -13.39
C LYS A 288 18.17 12.21 -12.84
N ASP A 289 18.36 12.51 -11.57
CA ASP A 289 17.96 13.80 -10.99
C ASP A 289 18.95 14.90 -11.39
N ASN A 290 18.66 16.12 -10.92
CA ASN A 290 19.46 17.32 -11.21
C ASN A 290 20.89 17.22 -10.63
N GLU A 291 21.14 16.31 -9.68
CA GLU A 291 22.44 16.03 -9.09
C GLU A 291 23.17 14.88 -9.82
N GLY A 292 22.60 14.37 -10.92
CA GLY A 292 23.17 13.29 -11.72
C GLY A 292 22.97 11.89 -11.11
N LYS A 293 22.24 11.76 -10.01
CA LYS A 293 21.96 10.49 -9.33
C LYS A 293 20.78 9.78 -9.99
N GLN A 294 20.92 8.47 -10.19
CA GLN A 294 19.86 7.66 -10.80
C GLN A 294 18.61 7.65 -9.92
N LEU A 295 17.48 7.98 -10.52
CA LEU A 295 16.17 7.92 -9.89
C LEU A 295 15.75 6.46 -9.70
N LYS A 296 14.90 6.17 -8.72
CA LYS A 296 14.32 4.83 -8.54
C LYS A 296 13.12 4.60 -9.46
N ALA A 297 13.02 3.39 -10.00
CA ALA A 297 11.85 2.89 -10.72
C ALA A 297 10.82 2.36 -9.71
N VAL A 298 10.03 3.28 -9.16
CA VAL A 298 9.03 2.97 -8.12
C VAL A 298 7.79 2.37 -8.78
N ARG A 299 7.18 1.37 -8.14
CA ARG A 299 5.88 0.85 -8.60
C ARG A 299 4.74 1.79 -8.26
N ARG A 300 3.81 1.94 -9.20
CA ARG A 300 2.56 2.67 -9.02
C ARG A 300 1.40 1.74 -9.38
N LEU A 301 0.34 1.82 -8.59
CA LEU A 301 -0.96 1.27 -8.97
C LEU A 301 -1.79 2.41 -9.55
N LEU A 302 -2.13 2.29 -10.82
CA LEU A 302 -2.94 3.22 -11.59
C LEU A 302 -4.31 2.59 -11.84
N TYR A 303 -5.37 3.37 -11.71
CA TYR A 303 -6.68 3.09 -12.31
C TYR A 303 -6.81 3.91 -13.59
N MET A 304 -7.01 3.23 -14.71
CA MET A 304 -7.25 3.86 -16.01
C MET A 304 -8.76 3.99 -16.23
N HIS A 305 -9.27 5.21 -16.22
CA HIS A 305 -10.71 5.46 -16.37
C HIS A 305 -11.25 4.95 -17.72
N ALA A 306 -10.48 5.14 -18.79
CA ALA A 306 -10.90 4.78 -20.14
C ALA A 306 -11.19 3.27 -20.32
N THR A 307 -10.51 2.40 -19.56
CA THR A 307 -10.68 0.94 -19.65
C THR A 307 -11.27 0.32 -18.41
N GLY A 308 -11.34 1.05 -17.29
CA GLY A 308 -11.75 0.51 -15.98
C GLY A 308 -10.72 -0.43 -15.35
N GLU A 309 -9.48 -0.45 -15.87
CA GLU A 309 -8.45 -1.39 -15.44
C GLU A 309 -7.54 -0.79 -14.35
N PHE A 310 -7.09 -1.65 -13.45
CA PHE A 310 -5.93 -1.38 -12.62
C PHE A 310 -4.65 -1.87 -13.31
N ILE A 311 -3.61 -1.02 -13.29
CA ILE A 311 -2.26 -1.37 -13.74
C ILE A 311 -1.28 -1.17 -12.59
N LEU A 312 -0.62 -2.25 -12.20
CA LEU A 312 0.52 -2.23 -11.29
C LEU A 312 1.82 -2.44 -12.05
N SER A 313 2.65 -1.42 -12.12
CA SER A 313 3.92 -1.48 -12.84
C SER A 313 4.89 -0.37 -12.41
N PRO A 314 6.17 -0.42 -12.82
CA PRO A 314 7.13 0.63 -12.52
C PRO A 314 6.84 1.91 -13.31
N VAL A 315 7.10 3.06 -12.69
CA VAL A 315 7.32 4.33 -13.39
C VAL A 315 8.80 4.51 -13.70
N ARG A 316 9.13 5.34 -14.71
CA ARG A 316 10.52 5.66 -15.08
C ARG A 316 11.36 4.44 -15.47
N SER A 317 10.75 3.43 -16.08
CA SER A 317 11.43 2.24 -16.57
C SER A 317 10.84 1.85 -17.91
N ASP A 318 11.64 1.21 -18.77
CA ASP A 318 11.21 0.71 -20.08
C ASP A 318 10.84 -0.79 -20.02
N SER A 319 11.07 -1.44 -18.88
CA SER A 319 10.69 -2.84 -18.67
C SER A 319 10.55 -3.20 -17.18
N GLY A 320 9.54 -3.99 -16.87
CA GLY A 320 9.31 -4.54 -15.54
C GLY A 320 8.08 -5.44 -15.53
N VAL A 321 7.77 -6.00 -14.36
CA VAL A 321 6.53 -6.75 -14.19
C VAL A 321 5.34 -5.80 -14.35
N VAL A 322 4.39 -6.19 -15.18
CA VAL A 322 3.12 -5.47 -15.35
C VAL A 322 1.99 -6.41 -14.98
N THR A 323 1.16 -5.99 -14.03
CA THR A 323 -0.10 -6.66 -13.71
C THR A 323 -1.23 -5.76 -14.17
N VAL A 324 -2.07 -6.28 -15.06
CA VAL A 324 -3.32 -5.66 -15.48
C VAL A 324 -4.45 -6.44 -14.81
N ALA A 325 -5.33 -5.74 -14.11
CA ALA A 325 -6.51 -6.32 -13.48
C ALA A 325 -7.74 -5.55 -13.95
N LEU A 326 -8.72 -6.24 -14.51
CA LEU A 326 -10.02 -5.69 -14.88
C LEU A 326 -11.06 -6.16 -13.86
N PRO A 327 -11.44 -5.33 -12.88
CA PRO A 327 -12.43 -5.71 -11.87
C PRO A 327 -13.76 -6.13 -12.49
N LEU A 328 -14.39 -7.16 -11.92
CA LEU A 328 -15.73 -7.59 -12.33
C LEU A 328 -16.83 -6.63 -11.82
N HIS A 329 -16.50 -5.83 -10.80
CA HIS A 329 -17.36 -4.82 -10.23
C HIS A 329 -16.60 -3.51 -10.00
N PRO A 330 -17.26 -2.34 -10.05
CA PRO A 330 -16.62 -1.05 -9.77
C PRO A 330 -15.98 -1.03 -8.37
N VAL A 331 -14.67 -0.81 -8.32
CA VAL A 331 -13.91 -0.69 -7.07
C VAL A 331 -13.88 0.76 -6.57
N LEU A 332 -13.88 1.73 -7.47
CA LEU A 332 -13.91 3.17 -7.15
C LEU A 332 -15.31 3.73 -7.44
N GLN A 333 -15.90 4.44 -6.48
CA GLN A 333 -17.23 5.04 -6.64
C GLN A 333 -17.16 6.24 -7.59
N ASN A 334 -17.91 6.19 -8.69
CA ASN A 334 -18.05 7.30 -9.64
C ASN A 334 -16.71 7.83 -10.18
N ALA A 335 -15.73 6.94 -10.40
CA ALA A 335 -14.45 7.36 -10.95
C ALA A 335 -14.61 7.87 -12.39
N ASP A 336 -14.22 9.11 -12.62
CA ASP A 336 -14.39 9.89 -13.86
C ASP A 336 -13.04 10.25 -14.53
N LYS A 337 -11.93 9.83 -13.93
CA LYS A 337 -10.57 10.19 -14.33
C LYS A 337 -9.54 9.15 -13.93
N ASP A 338 -8.37 9.24 -14.55
CA ASP A 338 -7.22 8.43 -14.16
C ASP A 338 -6.75 8.83 -12.76
N VAL A 339 -6.60 7.84 -11.90
CA VAL A 339 -6.17 8.06 -10.52
C VAL A 339 -5.14 7.02 -10.12
N PHE A 340 -4.26 7.36 -9.19
CA PHE A 340 -3.28 6.42 -8.66
C PHE A 340 -3.37 6.29 -7.15
N LEU A 341 -3.16 5.07 -6.65
CA LEU A 341 -3.00 4.84 -5.23
C LEU A 341 -1.69 5.51 -4.79
N SER A 342 -1.75 6.38 -3.78
CA SER A 342 -0.53 7.06 -3.33
C SER A 342 0.53 6.06 -2.88
N THR A 343 1.80 6.42 -3.10
CA THR A 343 2.93 5.56 -2.73
C THR A 343 2.88 5.18 -1.24
N ARG A 344 2.47 6.12 -0.37
CA ARG A 344 2.28 5.88 1.07
C ARG A 344 1.24 4.78 1.30
N SER A 345 0.05 4.93 0.71
CA SER A 345 -1.05 3.98 0.85
C SER A 345 -0.68 2.59 0.33
N ARG A 346 -0.10 2.51 -0.87
CA ARG A 346 0.41 1.25 -1.42
C ARG A 346 1.39 0.57 -0.47
N ARG A 347 2.41 1.31 -0.01
CA ARG A 347 3.45 0.76 0.87
C ARG A 347 2.88 0.29 2.21
N ALA A 348 1.89 1.01 2.76
CA ALA A 348 1.23 0.63 3.99
C ALA A 348 0.40 -0.67 3.82
N LEU A 349 -0.36 -0.81 2.73
CA LEU A 349 -1.07 -2.06 2.42
C LEU A 349 -0.10 -3.23 2.26
N GLU A 350 0.94 -3.06 1.44
CA GLU A 350 1.96 -4.10 1.18
C GLU A 350 2.61 -4.58 2.48
N SER A 351 3.07 -3.66 3.34
CA SER A 351 3.84 -4.03 4.54
C SER A 351 2.98 -4.51 5.71
N LYS A 352 1.77 -3.94 5.89
CA LYS A 352 0.95 -4.22 7.09
C LYS A 352 -0.08 -5.32 6.87
N GLN A 353 -0.70 -5.35 5.70
CA GLN A 353 -1.82 -6.25 5.42
C GLN A 353 -1.43 -7.40 4.50
N ILE A 354 -0.78 -7.11 3.37
CA ILE A 354 -0.56 -8.12 2.31
C ILE A 354 0.58 -9.06 2.67
N SER A 355 1.78 -8.52 2.96
CA SER A 355 2.97 -9.36 3.16
C SER A 355 2.87 -10.32 4.35
N GLY A 356 2.19 -9.89 5.41
CA GLY A 356 1.95 -10.67 6.64
C GLY A 356 0.63 -11.44 6.66
N ARG A 357 -0.18 -11.41 5.58
CA ARG A 357 -1.50 -12.07 5.52
C ARG A 357 -2.47 -11.62 6.60
N ASN A 358 -2.44 -10.33 6.91
CA ASN A 358 -3.30 -9.72 7.92
C ASN A 358 -4.53 -9.05 7.32
N PHE A 359 -4.73 -9.11 6.00
CA PHE A 359 -5.77 -8.31 5.32
C PHE A 359 -7.20 -8.62 5.78
N ASN A 360 -7.50 -9.84 6.22
CA ASN A 360 -8.83 -10.20 6.78
C ASN A 360 -9.01 -9.83 8.27
N LEU A 361 -7.98 -9.26 8.91
CA LEU A 361 -8.10 -8.61 10.23
C LEU A 361 -8.63 -7.17 10.14
N TYR A 362 -8.79 -6.65 8.92
CA TYR A 362 -9.19 -5.26 8.70
C TYR A 362 -10.52 -5.17 7.97
N SER A 363 -11.44 -4.39 8.52
CA SER A 363 -12.72 -4.07 7.88
C SER A 363 -12.65 -2.71 7.18
N PRO A 364 -13.01 -2.63 5.88
CA PRO A 364 -13.12 -1.35 5.19
C PRO A 364 -14.39 -0.62 5.63
N SER A 365 -14.29 0.70 5.76
CA SER A 365 -15.42 1.61 6.04
C SER A 365 -16.56 1.54 5.01
N ASN A 366 -16.29 1.02 3.81
CA ASN A 366 -17.29 0.68 2.80
C ASN A 366 -16.89 -0.64 2.12
N MET A 367 -17.80 -1.61 2.12
CA MET A 367 -17.55 -2.96 1.60
C MET A 367 -17.74 -3.09 0.08
N LEU A 368 -18.48 -2.17 -0.55
CA LEU A 368 -18.89 -2.27 -1.96
C LEU A 368 -17.93 -1.54 -2.91
N ALA A 369 -17.55 -0.31 -2.55
CA ALA A 369 -16.61 0.50 -3.32
C ALA A 369 -15.84 1.49 -2.43
N ILE A 370 -14.71 1.98 -2.91
CA ILE A 370 -13.94 3.08 -2.32
C ILE A 370 -14.69 4.38 -2.62
N PRO A 371 -15.19 5.11 -1.59
CA PRO A 371 -16.05 6.26 -1.81
C PRO A 371 -15.31 7.47 -2.34
N THR A 372 -16.02 8.30 -3.12
CA THR A 372 -15.53 9.62 -3.55
C THR A 372 -15.31 10.52 -2.32
N TYR A 373 -14.19 11.22 -2.27
CA TYR A 373 -13.88 12.15 -1.19
C TYR A 373 -14.32 13.57 -1.57
N ALA A 374 -15.43 14.02 -0.99
CA ALA A 374 -16.06 15.30 -1.36
C ALA A 374 -15.45 16.55 -0.68
N LYS A 375 -14.58 16.39 0.31
CA LYS A 375 -14.14 17.51 1.18
C LYS A 375 -12.89 18.24 0.70
N SER A 376 -12.14 17.71 -0.28
CA SER A 376 -11.04 18.45 -0.89
C SER A 376 -10.82 18.05 -2.35
N ASN A 377 -10.33 19.01 -3.15
CA ASN A 377 -9.90 18.79 -4.53
C ASN A 377 -8.50 18.15 -4.59
N LEU A 378 -8.10 17.34 -3.60
CA LEU A 378 -6.76 16.75 -3.51
C LEU A 378 -6.79 15.25 -3.78
N ALA A 379 -7.38 14.47 -2.87
CA ALA A 379 -7.64 13.05 -3.09
C ALA A 379 -9.05 12.89 -3.66
N SER A 380 -9.19 12.04 -4.67
CA SER A 380 -10.49 11.76 -5.31
C SER A 380 -11.29 10.70 -4.56
N HIS A 381 -10.62 9.71 -3.98
CA HIS A 381 -11.25 8.61 -3.26
C HIS A 381 -10.42 8.26 -2.03
N VAL A 382 -11.10 7.96 -0.91
CA VAL A 382 -10.45 7.60 0.35
C VAL A 382 -11.21 6.46 0.99
N LEU A 383 -10.49 5.44 1.46
CA LEU A 383 -11.07 4.33 2.24
C LEU A 383 -10.30 4.16 3.53
N ARG A 384 -11.02 4.06 4.64
CA ARG A 384 -10.49 3.67 5.94
C ARG A 384 -10.58 2.16 6.11
N PHE A 385 -9.50 1.53 6.53
CA PHE A 385 -9.43 0.17 7.06
C PHE A 385 -9.30 0.25 8.58
N GLN A 386 -10.26 -0.33 9.29
CA GLN A 386 -10.23 -0.51 10.75
C GLN A 386 -9.67 -1.89 11.07
N ASP A 387 -8.69 -2.00 11.96
CA ASP A 387 -8.34 -3.30 12.57
C ASP A 387 -9.49 -3.73 13.48
N ASP A 388 -10.00 -4.94 13.29
CA ASP A 388 -11.18 -5.44 13.99
C ASP A 388 -10.92 -5.70 15.49
N PHE A 389 -9.65 -5.70 15.91
CA PHE A 389 -9.24 -6.06 17.27
C PHE A 389 -8.49 -4.94 18.00
N ASP A 390 -7.99 -3.92 17.28
CA ASP A 390 -7.35 -2.74 17.86
C ASP A 390 -8.00 -1.47 17.30
N VAL A 391 -8.88 -0.85 18.09
CA VAL A 391 -9.62 0.37 17.69
C VAL A 391 -8.67 1.51 17.29
N GLY A 392 -7.49 1.61 17.91
CA GLY A 392 -6.45 2.59 17.57
C GLY A 392 -5.60 2.24 16.35
N SER A 393 -5.76 1.03 15.80
CA SER A 393 -5.08 0.58 14.59
C SER A 393 -6.02 0.75 13.39
N PHE A 394 -5.77 1.78 12.58
CA PHE A 394 -6.47 1.97 11.31
C PHE A 394 -5.56 2.58 10.24
N LEU A 395 -5.87 2.28 8.98
CA LEU A 395 -5.13 2.76 7.82
C LEU A 395 -6.08 3.51 6.88
N HIS A 396 -5.69 4.70 6.44
CA HIS A 396 -6.34 5.36 5.32
C HIS A 396 -5.56 5.12 4.04
N ILE A 397 -6.27 4.66 3.02
CA ILE A 397 -5.78 4.64 1.64
C ILE A 397 -6.43 5.74 0.83
N ASP A 398 -5.68 6.30 -0.11
CA ASP A 398 -6.10 7.45 -0.89
C ASP A 398 -5.67 7.33 -2.36
N PHE A 399 -6.59 7.66 -3.26
CA PHE A 399 -6.39 7.73 -4.70
C PHE A 399 -6.38 9.18 -5.19
N TRP A 400 -5.34 9.52 -5.94
CA TRP A 400 -5.07 10.87 -6.40
C TRP A 400 -5.21 10.97 -7.92
N PRO A 401 -5.93 11.99 -8.43
CA PRO A 401 -5.85 12.36 -9.83
C PRO A 401 -4.44 12.82 -10.21
N PHE A 402 -4.17 12.83 -11.51
CA PHE A 402 -2.98 13.46 -12.07
C PHE A 402 -3.27 14.94 -12.31
N TYR A 403 -2.80 15.82 -11.44
CA TYR A 403 -3.02 17.25 -11.64
C TYR A 403 -2.07 17.83 -12.69
N ALA A 404 -2.56 18.75 -13.51
CA ALA A 404 -1.75 19.51 -14.47
C ALA A 404 -0.64 20.34 -13.78
N SER A 405 -0.86 20.73 -12.51
CA SER A 405 0.14 21.39 -11.67
C SER A 405 1.24 20.45 -11.16
N MET A 406 1.13 19.13 -11.35
CA MET A 406 2.22 18.22 -10.99
C MET A 406 3.41 18.50 -11.90
N PRO A 407 4.59 18.84 -11.35
CA PRO A 407 5.72 19.35 -12.13
C PRO A 407 6.15 18.40 -13.25
N HIS A 408 6.01 17.08 -13.04
CA HIS A 408 6.16 16.08 -14.09
C HIS A 408 5.21 14.90 -13.86
N VAL A 409 4.13 14.83 -14.65
CA VAL A 409 3.32 13.61 -14.72
C VAL A 409 4.16 12.51 -15.36
N LEU A 410 4.57 11.56 -14.52
CA LEU A 410 5.42 10.46 -14.95
C LEU A 410 4.59 9.41 -15.66
N GLY A 411 5.02 9.07 -16.87
CA GLY A 411 4.59 7.87 -17.56
C GLY A 411 4.83 6.61 -16.73
N GLN A 412 3.94 5.65 -16.91
CA GLN A 412 3.95 4.35 -16.27
C GLN A 412 3.99 3.26 -17.34
N LEU A 413 4.70 2.16 -17.08
CA LEU A 413 4.70 1.02 -18.00
C LEU A 413 3.30 0.42 -18.15
N THR A 414 2.87 0.22 -19.38
CA THR A 414 1.69 -0.57 -19.74
C THR A 414 2.06 -1.61 -20.79
N VAL A 415 1.12 -2.51 -21.10
CA VAL A 415 1.27 -3.49 -22.16
C VAL A 415 1.13 -2.81 -23.52
N ASP A 416 2.05 -3.09 -24.43
CA ASP A 416 1.89 -2.70 -25.82
C ASP A 416 1.01 -3.72 -26.56
N THR A 417 -0.23 -3.34 -26.80
CA THR A 417 -1.22 -4.15 -27.54
C THR A 417 -0.95 -4.22 -29.03
N ASP A 418 -0.13 -3.30 -29.57
CA ASP A 418 0.16 -3.21 -31.00
C ASP A 418 1.23 -4.22 -31.43
N VAL A 419 2.01 -4.73 -30.47
CA VAL A 419 3.01 -5.77 -30.70
C VAL A 419 2.33 -7.13 -30.79
N GLN A 420 2.39 -7.73 -31.98
CA GLN A 420 1.93 -9.10 -32.18
C GLN A 420 2.80 -10.08 -31.37
N ARG A 421 2.13 -10.89 -30.55
CA ARG A 421 2.80 -11.93 -29.77
C ARG A 421 2.96 -13.18 -30.63
N GLN A 422 4.16 -13.72 -30.62
CA GLN A 422 4.45 -15.03 -31.21
C GLN A 422 4.78 -15.99 -30.06
N SER A 423 3.73 -16.49 -29.41
CA SER A 423 3.87 -17.46 -28.33
C SER A 423 4.62 -18.68 -28.86
N VAL A 424 5.82 -18.93 -28.35
CA VAL A 424 6.63 -20.11 -28.74
C VAL A 424 6.14 -21.34 -28.01
N TRP A 425 5.72 -21.15 -26.75
CA TRP A 425 5.19 -22.19 -25.88
C TRP A 425 3.93 -21.69 -25.19
N HIS A 426 2.93 -22.56 -25.05
CA HIS A 426 1.67 -22.25 -24.37
C HIS A 426 1.15 -23.48 -23.62
N ALA A 427 0.62 -23.29 -22.42
CA ALA A 427 -0.15 -24.30 -21.71
C ALA A 427 -1.25 -23.70 -20.85
N THR A 428 -2.33 -24.46 -20.73
CA THR A 428 -3.41 -24.18 -19.77
C THR A 428 -3.19 -25.05 -18.52
N LEU A 429 -2.94 -24.41 -17.38
CA LEU A 429 -2.57 -25.04 -16.11
C LEU A 429 -3.66 -24.80 -15.06
N SER A 430 -3.74 -25.67 -14.05
CA SER A 430 -4.67 -25.52 -12.93
C SER A 430 -4.03 -24.75 -11.77
N LEU A 431 -4.85 -24.15 -10.90
CA LEU A 431 -4.36 -23.57 -9.65
C LEU A 431 -3.62 -24.60 -8.78
N ALA A 432 -4.04 -25.87 -8.81
CA ALA A 432 -3.38 -26.96 -8.11
C ALA A 432 -1.92 -27.14 -8.58
N TRP A 433 -1.64 -26.93 -9.87
CA TRP A 433 -0.27 -26.95 -10.39
C TRP A 433 0.56 -25.78 -9.86
N PHE A 434 0.01 -24.57 -9.80
CA PHE A 434 0.72 -23.41 -9.22
C PHE A 434 1.00 -23.61 -7.73
N ARG A 435 0.07 -24.20 -6.98
CA ARG A 435 0.28 -24.59 -5.58
C ARG A 435 1.38 -25.65 -5.43
N LYS A 436 1.44 -26.62 -6.35
CA LYS A 436 2.53 -27.59 -6.40
C LYS A 436 3.87 -26.92 -6.68
N LEU A 437 3.95 -26.05 -7.69
CA LEU A 437 5.14 -25.23 -7.98
C LEU A 437 5.56 -24.41 -6.76
N ALA A 438 4.60 -23.89 -5.99
CA ALA A 438 4.90 -23.11 -4.82
C ALA A 438 5.51 -23.92 -3.68
N VAL A 439 4.95 -25.10 -3.41
CA VAL A 439 5.46 -26.04 -2.40
C VAL A 439 6.83 -26.59 -2.80
N GLU A 440 7.02 -26.94 -4.07
CA GLU A 440 8.26 -27.57 -4.55
C GLU A 440 9.39 -26.56 -4.77
N PHE A 441 9.08 -25.31 -5.16
CA PHE A 441 10.09 -24.32 -5.53
C PHE A 441 9.93 -22.95 -4.84
N THR A 442 8.84 -22.21 -5.08
CA THR A 442 8.83 -20.77 -4.71
C THR A 442 8.94 -20.53 -3.21
N ALA A 443 8.17 -21.25 -2.39
CA ALA A 443 8.20 -21.08 -0.94
C ALA A 443 9.55 -21.54 -0.33
N PRO A 444 10.10 -22.74 -0.65
CA PRO A 444 11.44 -23.12 -0.23
C PRO A 444 12.52 -22.13 -0.68
N TRP A 445 12.44 -21.62 -1.91
CA TRP A 445 13.39 -20.65 -2.43
C TRP A 445 13.30 -19.33 -1.64
N ILE A 446 12.10 -18.79 -1.39
CA ILE A 446 11.88 -17.58 -0.58
C ILE A 446 12.46 -17.74 0.82
N ALA A 447 12.24 -18.89 1.46
CA ALA A 447 12.70 -19.19 2.81
C ALA A 447 14.23 -19.37 2.91
N SER A 448 14.87 -19.83 1.84
CA SER A 448 16.31 -20.09 1.79
C SER A 448 17.04 -19.01 0.98
N HIS A 449 17.17 -19.21 -0.32
CA HIS A 449 17.95 -18.41 -1.28
C HIS A 449 17.45 -16.96 -1.38
N GLY A 450 16.16 -16.72 -1.19
CA GLY A 450 15.54 -15.41 -1.17
C GLY A 450 16.09 -14.49 -0.08
N THR A 451 16.54 -15.03 1.05
CA THR A 451 17.21 -14.23 2.11
C THR A 451 18.55 -13.64 1.65
N HIS A 452 19.07 -14.12 0.52
CA HIS A 452 20.30 -13.67 -0.13
C HIS A 452 20.06 -13.11 -1.54
N ILE A 453 18.83 -12.68 -1.83
CA ILE A 453 18.38 -12.18 -3.15
C ILE A 453 19.18 -11.00 -3.72
N LYS A 454 19.95 -10.29 -2.89
CA LYS A 454 20.86 -9.22 -3.33
C LYS A 454 22.16 -9.73 -3.97
N ARG A 455 22.52 -11.01 -3.75
CA ARG A 455 23.75 -11.59 -4.28
C ARG A 455 23.59 -11.86 -5.77
N GLU A 456 24.61 -11.56 -6.55
CA GLU A 456 24.61 -11.71 -8.01
C GLU A 456 24.16 -13.10 -8.48
N HIS A 457 24.66 -14.16 -7.83
CA HIS A 457 24.31 -15.55 -8.17
C HIS A 457 22.84 -15.92 -7.87
N GLN A 458 22.06 -15.05 -7.21
CA GLN A 458 20.62 -15.25 -6.97
C GLN A 458 19.73 -14.37 -7.85
N GLN A 459 20.31 -13.55 -8.73
CA GLN A 459 19.58 -12.50 -9.45
C GLN A 459 18.70 -13.03 -10.59
N VAL A 460 19.13 -14.11 -11.25
CA VAL A 460 18.51 -14.67 -12.46
C VAL A 460 18.19 -16.15 -12.26
N LEU A 461 17.06 -16.58 -12.80
CA LEU A 461 16.65 -17.98 -12.96
C LEU A 461 16.66 -18.33 -14.45
N GLN A 462 16.95 -19.59 -14.75
CA GLN A 462 16.66 -20.17 -16.05
C GLN A 462 15.42 -21.06 -15.96
N LEU A 463 14.48 -20.84 -16.85
CA LEU A 463 13.22 -21.56 -16.92
C LEU A 463 13.18 -22.32 -18.24
N SER A 464 13.14 -23.65 -18.17
CA SER A 464 13.00 -24.51 -19.35
C SER A 464 11.61 -25.11 -19.38
N PHE A 465 10.79 -24.59 -20.28
CA PHE A 465 9.42 -25.01 -20.53
C PHE A 465 9.42 -26.18 -21.53
N ALA A 466 9.28 -27.40 -21.00
CA ALA A 466 9.20 -28.62 -21.80
C ALA A 466 7.73 -29.01 -22.07
N MET A 467 7.51 -30.13 -22.76
CA MET A 467 6.17 -30.64 -23.05
C MET A 467 5.47 -31.26 -21.82
N ASN A 468 6.24 -31.67 -20.81
CA ASN A 468 5.73 -32.39 -19.64
C ASN A 468 6.23 -31.83 -18.30
N SER A 469 7.13 -30.85 -18.30
CA SER A 469 7.68 -30.26 -17.07
C SER A 469 8.11 -28.80 -17.28
N LEU A 470 8.20 -28.08 -16.16
CA LEU A 470 8.95 -26.85 -16.05
C LEU A 470 10.20 -27.15 -15.22
N ALA A 471 11.39 -27.00 -15.82
CA ALA A 471 12.63 -27.00 -15.07
C ALA A 471 13.02 -25.58 -14.67
N VAL A 472 13.44 -25.40 -13.41
CA VAL A 472 13.91 -24.14 -12.85
C VAL A 472 15.33 -24.32 -12.38
N ASP A 473 16.28 -23.71 -13.08
CA ASP A 473 17.68 -23.68 -12.69
C ASP A 473 18.00 -22.37 -11.96
N PHE A 474 18.69 -22.48 -10.83
CA PHE A 474 18.97 -21.38 -9.91
C PHE A 474 20.35 -21.52 -9.27
N VAL A 475 20.82 -20.47 -8.59
CA VAL A 475 22.20 -20.32 -8.11
C VAL A 475 23.21 -20.31 -9.27
N ARG A 476 23.42 -19.13 -9.86
CA ARG A 476 24.31 -18.98 -11.02
C ARG A 476 25.72 -18.58 -10.59
N ARG A 477 26.71 -19.46 -10.78
CA ARG A 477 28.14 -19.17 -10.53
C ARG A 477 28.97 -19.51 -11.74
N SER A 478 29.93 -18.65 -12.07
CA SER A 478 30.87 -18.87 -13.17
C SER A 478 30.17 -19.25 -14.48
N GLY A 479 29.04 -18.60 -14.77
CA GLY A 479 28.24 -18.83 -15.98
C GLY A 479 27.34 -20.08 -15.97
N LYS A 480 27.36 -20.90 -14.91
CA LYS A 480 26.56 -22.13 -14.80
C LYS A 480 25.56 -22.07 -13.66
N PHE A 481 24.45 -22.79 -13.79
CA PHE A 481 23.50 -22.99 -12.69
C PHE A 481 23.89 -24.24 -11.90
N GLU A 482 23.99 -24.09 -10.58
CA GLU A 482 24.44 -25.15 -9.65
C GLU A 482 23.27 -25.96 -9.08
N SER A 483 22.04 -25.47 -9.20
CA SER A 483 20.84 -26.11 -8.66
C SER A 483 19.72 -26.12 -9.68
N SER A 484 18.93 -27.20 -9.67
CA SER A 484 17.81 -27.39 -10.60
C SER A 484 16.69 -28.16 -9.92
N ILE A 485 15.46 -27.81 -10.25
CA ILE A 485 14.25 -28.57 -9.90
C ILE A 485 13.36 -28.68 -11.13
N ALA A 486 12.68 -29.81 -11.30
CA ALA A 486 11.70 -30.01 -12.36
C ALA A 486 10.32 -30.30 -11.77
N VAL A 487 9.34 -29.46 -12.11
CA VAL A 487 7.94 -29.61 -11.70
C VAL A 487 7.14 -30.15 -12.87
N ALA A 488 6.58 -31.35 -12.73
CA ALA A 488 5.78 -31.97 -13.78
C ALA A 488 4.49 -31.18 -14.06
N LEU A 489 4.14 -31.01 -15.34
CA LEU A 489 2.90 -30.38 -15.82
C LEU A 489 1.68 -31.31 -15.71
N GLY A 490 1.91 -32.61 -15.54
CA GLY A 490 0.84 -33.60 -15.45
C GLY A 490 0.12 -33.79 -16.78
N THR A 491 -1.20 -33.68 -16.78
CA THR A 491 -2.07 -33.86 -17.96
C THR A 491 -2.33 -32.57 -18.73
N ALA A 492 -1.64 -31.47 -18.40
CA ALA A 492 -1.81 -30.20 -19.08
C ALA A 492 -1.50 -30.31 -20.58
N LYS A 493 -2.35 -29.70 -21.41
CA LYS A 493 -2.13 -29.63 -22.85
C LYS A 493 -1.14 -28.52 -23.16
N VAL A 494 0.01 -28.90 -23.70
CA VAL A 494 1.05 -27.97 -24.18
C VAL A 494 0.95 -27.81 -25.69
N VAL A 495 1.11 -26.57 -26.17
CA VAL A 495 1.15 -26.20 -27.59
C VAL A 495 2.43 -25.42 -27.87
N GLY A 496 3.03 -25.67 -29.03
CA GLY A 496 4.27 -25.02 -29.46
C GLY A 496 5.52 -25.84 -29.18
N SER A 497 6.68 -25.20 -29.26
CA SER A 497 7.98 -25.83 -29.09
C SER A 497 8.51 -25.60 -27.67
N ALA A 498 9.24 -26.58 -27.14
CA ALA A 498 9.97 -26.38 -25.89
C ALA A 498 10.89 -25.15 -25.99
N THR A 499 10.93 -24.35 -24.93
CA THR A 499 11.67 -23.08 -24.91
C THR A 499 12.35 -22.86 -23.57
N THR A 500 13.48 -22.16 -23.59
CA THR A 500 14.22 -21.78 -22.39
C THR A 500 14.38 -20.28 -22.36
N VAL A 501 14.07 -19.68 -21.22
CA VAL A 501 14.16 -18.24 -21.00
C VAL A 501 14.86 -17.95 -19.68
N LEU A 502 15.50 -16.79 -19.60
CA LEU A 502 16.03 -16.26 -18.35
C LEU A 502 15.06 -15.21 -17.82
N VAL A 503 14.87 -15.18 -16.49
CA VAL A 503 14.03 -14.19 -15.81
C VAL A 503 14.72 -13.73 -14.54
N ARG A 504 14.39 -12.53 -14.06
CA ARG A 504 14.83 -12.12 -12.72
C ARG A 504 14.09 -12.91 -11.64
N SER A 505 14.84 -13.45 -10.69
CA SER A 505 14.29 -14.28 -9.61
C SER A 505 13.20 -13.55 -8.83
N LYS A 506 13.43 -12.27 -8.50
CA LYS A 506 12.48 -11.44 -7.75
C LYS A 506 11.17 -11.16 -8.49
N ASP A 507 11.20 -11.21 -9.82
CA ASP A 507 10.04 -10.89 -10.66
C ASP A 507 9.18 -12.15 -10.85
N PHE A 508 9.82 -13.29 -11.12
CA PHE A 508 9.14 -14.57 -11.32
C PHE A 508 8.63 -15.19 -10.01
N VAL A 509 9.49 -15.35 -9.00
CA VAL A 509 9.16 -16.07 -7.76
C VAL A 509 8.01 -15.40 -7.02
N VAL A 510 8.01 -14.06 -6.95
CA VAL A 510 6.97 -13.28 -6.28
C VAL A 510 5.63 -13.41 -7.00
N ALA A 511 5.62 -13.28 -8.33
CA ALA A 511 4.41 -13.42 -9.12
C ALA A 511 3.82 -14.84 -9.03
N MET A 512 4.66 -15.88 -9.13
CA MET A 512 4.21 -17.27 -9.06
C MET A 512 3.66 -17.62 -7.68
N GLN A 513 4.35 -17.18 -6.62
CA GLN A 513 3.90 -17.38 -5.24
C GLN A 513 2.54 -16.71 -5.03
N ALA A 514 2.39 -15.45 -5.45
CA ALA A 514 1.14 -14.73 -5.33
C ALA A 514 -0.02 -15.46 -6.01
N ILE A 515 0.16 -15.89 -7.27
CA ILE A 515 -0.88 -16.63 -8.02
C ILE A 515 -1.28 -17.93 -7.30
N ALA A 516 -0.33 -18.66 -6.72
CA ALA A 516 -0.62 -19.87 -5.97
C ALA A 516 -1.50 -19.62 -4.72
N ASP A 517 -1.40 -18.42 -4.16
CA ASP A 517 -2.13 -17.99 -2.97
C ASP A 517 -3.49 -17.35 -3.29
N LEU A 518 -3.77 -17.01 -4.55
CA LEU A 518 -5.04 -16.41 -4.97
C LEU A 518 -6.16 -17.44 -5.09
N GLY A 519 -7.41 -16.97 -4.93
CA GLY A 519 -8.63 -17.72 -5.20
C GLY A 519 -8.98 -17.75 -6.69
N VAL A 520 -8.11 -18.34 -7.52
CA VAL A 520 -8.34 -18.43 -8.97
C VAL A 520 -9.51 -19.36 -9.27
N THR A 521 -10.47 -18.87 -10.07
CA THR A 521 -11.72 -19.57 -10.42
C THR A 521 -11.69 -20.17 -11.84
N THR A 522 -10.77 -19.73 -12.69
CA THR A 522 -10.60 -20.24 -14.06
C THR A 522 -9.38 -21.14 -14.20
N ALA A 523 -9.24 -21.78 -15.36
CA ALA A 523 -7.93 -22.28 -15.75
C ALA A 523 -6.96 -21.10 -15.95
N ILE A 524 -5.66 -21.37 -15.85
CA ILE A 524 -4.58 -20.38 -15.93
C ILE A 524 -3.81 -20.61 -17.22
N ASP A 525 -3.94 -19.68 -18.16
CA ASP A 525 -3.21 -19.75 -19.43
C ASP A 525 -1.83 -19.10 -19.28
N VAL A 526 -0.80 -19.86 -19.65
CA VAL A 526 0.60 -19.45 -19.59
C VAL A 526 1.18 -19.43 -21.00
N HIS A 527 1.53 -18.24 -21.49
CA HIS A 527 2.22 -18.04 -22.76
C HIS A 527 3.67 -17.64 -22.51
N VAL A 528 4.59 -18.21 -23.27
CA VAL A 528 6.02 -17.93 -23.16
C VAL A 528 6.62 -17.72 -24.53
N ASP A 529 7.44 -16.68 -24.64
CA ASP A 529 8.31 -16.41 -25.77
C ASP A 529 9.63 -15.79 -25.29
N ALA A 530 10.43 -15.29 -26.23
CA ALA A 530 11.75 -14.73 -25.93
C ALA A 530 11.69 -13.43 -25.09
N ASP A 531 10.54 -12.78 -24.97
CA ASP A 531 10.38 -11.44 -24.43
C ASP A 531 9.58 -11.40 -23.12
N ALA A 532 8.59 -12.28 -22.94
CA ALA A 532 7.88 -12.41 -21.66
C ALA A 532 7.24 -13.78 -21.41
N ILE A 533 6.93 -13.99 -20.12
CA ILE A 533 5.95 -14.97 -19.64
C ILE A 533 4.67 -14.20 -19.34
N VAL A 534 3.56 -14.58 -19.96
CA VAL A 534 2.24 -13.96 -19.77
C VAL A 534 1.30 -14.97 -19.14
N ILE A 535 0.72 -14.60 -18.01
CA ILE A 535 -0.17 -15.47 -17.24
C ILE A 535 -1.54 -14.81 -17.14
N THR A 536 -2.57 -15.50 -17.62
CA THR A 536 -3.94 -15.01 -17.66
C THR A 536 -4.85 -15.90 -16.83
N TYR A 537 -5.66 -15.31 -15.96
CA TYR A 537 -6.58 -16.01 -15.06
C TYR A 537 -7.66 -15.06 -14.54
N SER A 538 -8.69 -15.61 -13.88
CA SER A 538 -9.71 -14.81 -13.19
C SER A 538 -9.90 -15.29 -11.76
N THR A 539 -10.28 -14.37 -10.88
CA THR A 539 -10.76 -14.65 -9.52
C THR A 539 -12.25 -14.30 -9.44
N THR A 540 -12.82 -14.31 -8.24
CA THR A 540 -14.17 -13.76 -8.01
C THR A 540 -14.22 -12.24 -8.13
N ALA A 541 -13.08 -11.54 -8.16
CA ALA A 541 -13.03 -10.08 -8.14
C ALA A 541 -12.58 -9.43 -9.45
N ALA A 542 -11.69 -10.07 -10.22
CA ALA A 542 -11.20 -9.48 -11.46
C ALA A 542 -10.67 -10.51 -12.46
N ASN A 543 -10.52 -10.07 -13.71
CA ASN A 543 -9.73 -10.75 -14.74
C ASN A 543 -8.30 -10.21 -14.72
N TYR A 544 -7.30 -11.08 -14.67
CA TYR A 544 -5.90 -10.73 -14.50
C TYR A 544 -5.05 -11.13 -15.71
N LYS A 545 -4.07 -10.27 -16.02
CA LYS A 545 -2.93 -10.60 -16.88
C LYS A 545 -1.65 -10.14 -16.20
N VAL A 546 -0.72 -11.07 -15.96
CA VAL A 546 0.59 -10.80 -15.36
C VAL A 546 1.67 -11.05 -16.41
N TYR A 547 2.46 -10.02 -16.70
CA TYR A 547 3.58 -10.07 -17.63
C TYR A 547 4.87 -10.06 -16.82
N VAL A 548 5.62 -11.16 -16.87
CA VAL A 548 6.96 -11.27 -16.31
C VAL A 548 7.95 -11.18 -17.47
N PRO A 549 8.73 -10.09 -17.58
CA PRO A 549 9.68 -9.95 -18.68
C PRO A 549 10.81 -10.97 -18.56
N THR A 550 11.23 -11.50 -19.70
CA THR A 550 12.51 -12.23 -19.79
C THR A 550 13.68 -11.25 -19.61
N CYS A 551 14.87 -11.78 -19.37
CA CYS A 551 16.06 -10.96 -19.24
C CYS A 551 17.29 -11.62 -19.88
N THR A 552 18.36 -10.85 -19.99
CA THR A 552 19.69 -11.37 -20.31
C THR A 552 20.30 -12.05 -19.08
N GLU A 553 21.46 -12.66 -19.31
CA GLU A 553 22.34 -13.21 -18.27
C GLU A 553 22.71 -12.21 -17.17
N GLN A 554 22.81 -10.92 -17.49
CA GLN A 554 23.09 -9.83 -16.54
C GLN A 554 21.82 -9.29 -15.87
N GLY A 555 20.68 -9.92 -16.12
CA GLY A 555 19.39 -9.51 -15.59
C GLY A 555 18.85 -8.23 -16.23
N VAL A 556 19.25 -7.88 -17.46
CA VAL A 556 18.66 -6.77 -18.22
C VAL A 556 17.38 -7.27 -18.88
N ARG A 557 16.24 -6.67 -18.56
CA ARG A 557 14.93 -7.16 -19.00
C ARG A 557 14.60 -6.79 -20.46
N SER A 558 13.82 -7.61 -21.15
CA SER A 558 13.22 -7.24 -22.44
C SER A 558 12.12 -6.19 -22.25
N GLY A 559 12.16 -5.13 -23.07
CA GLY A 559 11.15 -4.06 -23.10
C GLY A 559 10.07 -4.22 -24.16
N LYS A 560 10.15 -5.26 -25.01
CA LYS A 560 9.43 -5.31 -26.29
C LYS A 560 7.91 -5.29 -26.17
N TYR A 561 7.34 -5.86 -25.11
CA TYR A 561 5.88 -5.88 -24.89
C TYR A 561 5.36 -4.72 -24.04
N PHE A 562 6.19 -3.72 -23.78
CA PHE A 562 5.82 -2.62 -22.90
C PHE A 562 5.96 -1.27 -23.60
N LYS A 563 5.05 -0.37 -23.27
CA LYS A 563 5.10 1.04 -23.67
C LYS A 563 4.83 1.95 -22.48
N GLN A 564 5.15 3.23 -22.62
CA GLN A 564 4.79 4.23 -21.62
C GLN A 564 3.35 4.69 -21.84
N TYR A 565 2.53 4.53 -20.81
CA TYR A 565 1.24 5.18 -20.69
C TYR A 565 1.40 6.52 -19.99
N MET A 566 0.86 7.58 -20.58
CA MET A 566 0.76 8.91 -19.96
C MET A 566 -0.67 9.10 -19.44
N PRO A 567 -0.86 9.20 -18.12
CA PRO A 567 -2.18 9.45 -17.55
C PRO A 567 -2.77 10.79 -17.97
N ASN A 568 -4.08 10.83 -18.12
CA ASN A 568 -4.78 12.08 -18.40
C ASN A 568 -4.69 13.01 -17.20
N THR A 569 -4.33 14.27 -17.45
CA THR A 569 -4.27 15.28 -16.40
C THR A 569 -5.60 15.99 -16.23
N VAL A 570 -5.90 16.35 -15.00
CA VAL A 570 -7.00 17.24 -14.66
C VAL A 570 -6.43 18.57 -14.19
N LEU A 571 -7.11 19.68 -14.48
CA LEU A 571 -6.73 20.95 -13.88
C LEU A 571 -6.87 20.83 -12.36
N ALA A 572 -5.83 21.23 -11.62
CA ALA A 572 -5.98 21.45 -10.20
C ALA A 572 -6.67 22.79 -10.00
N PHE A 573 -7.55 22.83 -8.99
CA PHE A 573 -8.12 24.05 -8.39
C PHE A 573 -9.07 24.87 -9.28
N GLU A 574 -10.37 24.79 -8.95
CA GLU A 574 -11.24 25.97 -9.01
C GLU A 574 -10.95 26.81 -7.75
N ASP A 575 -10.50 28.03 -8.01
CA ASP A 575 -10.34 29.24 -7.18
C ASP A 575 -10.12 29.09 -5.66
N TYR A 576 -8.89 29.42 -5.27
CA TYR A 576 -8.74 30.26 -4.09
C TYR A 576 -9.37 31.61 -4.45
N ASP A 577 -10.53 31.90 -3.87
CA ASP A 577 -11.15 33.22 -4.00
C ASP A 577 -10.31 34.23 -3.20
N ASP A 578 -9.37 34.89 -3.88
CA ASP A 578 -8.56 35.99 -3.32
C ASP A 578 -9.46 37.12 -2.78
N GLN A 579 -10.75 37.18 -3.12
CA GLN A 579 -11.66 38.20 -2.58
C GLN A 579 -12.06 37.99 -1.11
N ALA A 580 -11.69 36.87 -0.49
CA ALA A 580 -11.88 36.64 0.94
C ALA A 580 -10.74 37.20 1.81
N GLU A 581 -9.60 37.59 1.22
CA GLU A 581 -8.56 38.36 1.91
C GLU A 581 -8.87 39.85 1.73
N GLY A 582 -9.44 40.45 2.77
CA GLY A 582 -9.48 41.91 2.87
C GLY A 582 -8.08 42.48 2.73
N ASP A 583 -7.97 43.52 1.90
CA ASP A 583 -6.78 44.27 1.50
C ASP A 583 -5.51 43.94 2.29
N PHE A 584 -4.56 43.32 1.59
CA PHE A 584 -3.18 43.16 2.03
C PHE A 584 -2.55 44.57 2.11
N ASP A 585 -2.63 45.20 3.27
CA ASP A 585 -1.95 46.47 3.54
C ASP A 585 -0.46 46.16 3.84
N PRO A 586 0.49 46.59 3.01
CA PRO A 586 1.90 46.38 3.26
C PRO A 586 2.41 47.53 4.15
N GLU A 587 2.49 47.28 5.46
CA GLU A 587 3.41 48.00 6.37
C GLU A 587 4.48 47.07 6.92
#